data_AF-A0A3A4P5Y1-F1
#
_entry.id   AF-A0A3A4P5Y1-F1
#
_cell.length_a   1.000
_cell.length_b   1.000
_cell.length_c   1.000
_cell.angle_alpha   90.00
_cell.angle_beta   90.00
_cell.angle_gamma   90.00
#
_symmetry.space_group_name_H-M   'P 1'
#
loop_
_entity.id
_entity.type
_entity.pdbx_description
1 polymer ?
#
loop_
_entity_poly.entity_id
_entity_poly.type
_entity_poly.pdbx_seq_one_letter_code
_entity_poly.pdbx_strand_id
1 'polypeptide(L)'
;MMDYSKAADEFKDVLIEEYLKKHPGISRSEIMTRTINGRVIIDTINNVFKHAAGRKTFQDTKEQNKIKDLLASGDQRLNASVLSINTCRNYVQWLYRSLTKVFGEKERDAELVSLKRKEDACGKLALTAHEAKQKLVAMMNEKVKAASSLARTLMQETLHAVAELLKCQASIYKREVELGSQVSKFMRDFIESSISIAKALVKPSTINAMAKAYQILKNETLDISKIDSADNIKKLKLAVGELEEQLEKRREDLEAIKKMIDFVEDVLAAAGELQKMEKPPEPEKVSARRMAFTTRSNRR
;
A
#
# COMPACT_ATOMS: atom_id res chain seq x y z
N MET A 1 14.25 0.93 6.33
CA MET A 1 14.52 -0.46 6.73
C MET A 1 14.92 -0.44 8.18
N MET A 2 14.25 -1.21 9.06
CA MET A 2 14.68 -1.35 10.45
C MET A 2 16.00 -2.10 10.44
N ASP A 3 17.05 -1.50 10.99
CA ASP A 3 18.37 -2.11 11.05
C ASP A 3 18.35 -3.15 12.17
N TYR A 4 18.05 -4.40 11.82
CA TYR A 4 17.94 -5.52 12.78
C TYR A 4 19.23 -5.72 13.58
N SER A 5 20.38 -5.26 13.08
CA SER A 5 21.62 -5.23 13.84
C SER A 5 21.53 -4.24 14.99
N LYS A 6 21.11 -2.99 14.71
CA LYS A 6 20.93 -1.96 15.75
C LYS A 6 19.87 -2.34 16.78
N ALA A 7 18.75 -2.90 16.33
CA ALA A 7 17.70 -3.38 17.24
C ALA A 7 18.19 -4.54 18.13
N ALA A 8 19.03 -5.43 17.59
CA ALA A 8 19.66 -6.49 18.38
C ALA A 8 20.67 -5.92 19.39
N ASP A 9 21.46 -4.92 19.01
CA ASP A 9 22.42 -4.22 19.87
C ASP A 9 21.71 -3.50 21.02
N GLU A 10 20.68 -2.71 20.74
CA GLU A 10 19.86 -2.03 21.76
C GLU A 10 19.19 -3.04 22.71
N PHE A 11 18.64 -4.14 22.18
CA PHE A 11 18.03 -5.18 23.00
C PHE A 11 19.04 -5.90 23.90
N LYS A 12 20.25 -6.16 23.39
CA LYS A 12 21.36 -6.72 24.18
C LYS A 12 21.75 -5.78 25.31
N ASP A 13 21.89 -4.49 25.02
CA ASP A 13 22.31 -3.50 26.00
C ASP A 13 21.29 -3.33 27.13
N VAL A 14 19.99 -3.29 26.82
CA VAL A 14 18.91 -3.25 27.82
C VAL A 14 18.93 -4.49 28.72
N LEU A 15 19.08 -5.68 28.14
CA LEU A 15 19.14 -6.93 28.92
C LEU A 15 20.38 -7.00 29.83
N ILE A 16 21.53 -6.55 29.33
CA ILE A 16 22.77 -6.49 30.11
C ILE A 16 22.61 -5.52 31.28
N GLU A 17 22.03 -4.34 31.05
CA GLU A 17 21.81 -3.34 32.10
C GLU A 17 20.81 -3.81 33.16
N GLU A 18 19.70 -4.43 32.76
CA GLU A 18 18.75 -5.02 33.72
C GLU A 18 19.40 -6.14 34.55
N TYR A 19 20.26 -6.93 33.93
CA TYR A 19 20.99 -7.99 34.62
C TYR A 19 22.00 -7.44 35.63
N LEU A 20 22.78 -6.42 35.25
CA LEU A 20 23.73 -5.74 36.13
C LEU A 20 23.05 -5.06 37.32
N LYS A 21 21.87 -4.47 37.12
CA LYS A 21 21.06 -3.88 38.21
C LYS A 21 20.67 -4.91 39.27
N LYS A 22 20.41 -6.16 38.86
CA LYS A 22 20.03 -7.26 39.78
C LYS A 22 21.26 -7.95 40.40
N HIS A 23 22.45 -7.75 39.84
CA HIS A 23 23.69 -8.41 40.28
C HIS A 23 24.88 -7.43 40.28
N PRO A 24 24.99 -6.53 41.29
CA PRO A 24 25.96 -5.43 41.31
C PRO A 24 27.44 -5.84 41.47
N GLY A 25 27.76 -7.13 41.54
CA GLY A 25 29.14 -7.64 41.61
C GLY A 25 29.67 -8.26 40.33
N ILE A 26 28.86 -8.30 39.25
CA ILE A 26 29.23 -8.94 37.98
C ILE A 26 29.65 -7.85 36.99
N SER A 27 30.75 -8.07 36.27
CA SER A 27 31.21 -7.14 35.23
C SER A 27 30.50 -7.38 33.89
N ARG A 28 30.38 -6.33 33.07
CA ARG A 28 29.78 -6.42 31.72
C ARG A 28 30.50 -7.45 30.84
N SER A 29 31.83 -7.54 30.96
CA SER A 29 32.67 -8.53 30.25
C SER A 29 32.32 -9.98 30.60
N GLU A 30 32.02 -10.28 31.87
CA GLU A 30 31.66 -11.64 32.29
C GLU A 30 30.28 -12.08 31.77
N ILE A 31 29.36 -11.12 31.59
CA ILE A 31 28.04 -11.38 30.98
C ILE A 31 28.21 -11.69 29.49
N MET A 32 29.12 -10.97 28.82
CA MET A 32 29.38 -11.15 27.39
C MET A 32 29.96 -12.54 27.06
N THR A 33 30.73 -13.12 27.98
CA THR A 33 31.32 -14.45 27.82
C THR A 33 30.47 -15.57 28.43
N ARG A 34 29.34 -15.25 29.06
CA ARG A 34 28.56 -16.23 29.80
C ARG A 34 27.88 -17.21 28.86
N THR A 35 28.11 -18.49 29.13
CA THR A 35 27.52 -19.59 28.36
C THR A 35 26.46 -20.32 29.17
N ILE A 36 25.37 -20.69 28.52
CA ILE A 36 24.38 -21.67 29.03
C ILE A 36 24.40 -22.84 28.06
N ASN A 37 24.63 -24.05 28.57
CA ASN A 37 24.76 -25.27 27.75
C ASN A 37 25.80 -25.13 26.63
N GLY A 38 26.93 -24.47 26.91
CA GLY A 38 28.01 -24.27 25.95
C GLY A 38 27.76 -23.20 24.87
N ARG A 39 26.65 -22.45 24.93
CA ARG A 39 26.35 -21.37 23.99
C ARG A 39 26.36 -20.01 24.68
N VAL A 40 27.00 -19.04 24.06
CA VAL A 40 26.99 -17.65 24.53
C VAL A 40 25.58 -17.09 24.36
N ILE A 41 25.00 -16.59 25.46
CA ILE A 41 23.62 -16.09 25.49
C ILE A 41 23.46 -14.92 24.50
N ILE A 42 24.44 -14.02 24.46
CA ILE A 42 24.46 -12.84 23.59
C ILE A 42 24.51 -13.23 22.11
N ASP A 43 25.28 -14.25 21.75
CA ASP A 43 25.30 -14.78 20.38
C ASP A 43 23.98 -15.44 20.00
N THR A 44 23.28 -16.03 20.97
CA THR A 44 21.94 -16.58 20.75
C THR A 44 20.95 -15.47 20.39
N ILE A 45 21.04 -14.31 21.02
CA ILE A 45 20.22 -13.13 20.66
C ILE A 45 20.53 -12.71 19.22
N ASN A 46 21.81 -12.55 18.85
CA ASN A 46 22.22 -12.22 17.48
C ASN A 46 21.67 -13.22 16.46
N ASN A 47 21.74 -14.52 16.77
CA ASN A 47 21.27 -15.58 15.89
C ASN A 47 19.74 -15.56 15.72
N VAL A 48 18.98 -15.28 16.79
CA VAL A 48 17.52 -15.13 16.71
C VAL A 48 17.14 -13.94 15.84
N PHE A 49 17.77 -12.78 16.02
CA PHE A 49 17.51 -11.58 15.20
C PHE A 49 17.91 -11.79 13.73
N LYS A 50 19.08 -12.40 13.47
CA LYS A 50 19.51 -12.76 12.10
C LYS A 50 18.54 -13.73 11.44
N HIS A 51 18.09 -14.76 12.16
CA HIS A 51 17.16 -15.74 11.64
C HIS A 51 15.76 -15.14 11.42
N ALA A 52 15.29 -14.25 12.29
CA ALA A 52 14.06 -13.49 12.10
C ALA A 52 14.14 -12.55 10.90
N ALA A 53 15.26 -11.84 10.72
CA ALA A 53 15.52 -11.01 9.56
C ALA A 53 15.54 -11.83 8.26
N GLY A 54 16.24 -12.98 8.27
CA GLY A 54 16.30 -13.91 7.13
C GLY A 54 14.93 -14.47 6.73
N ARG A 55 14.10 -14.85 7.72
CA ARG A 55 12.72 -15.29 7.47
C ARG A 55 11.87 -14.19 6.86
N LYS A 56 11.99 -12.96 7.36
CA LYS A 56 11.25 -11.82 6.81
C LYS A 56 11.66 -11.52 5.37
N THR A 57 12.96 -11.47 5.08
CA THR A 57 13.44 -11.27 3.70
C THR A 57 12.98 -12.36 2.75
N PHE A 58 12.97 -13.62 3.21
CA PHE A 58 12.49 -14.74 2.42
C PHE A 58 10.99 -14.63 2.13
N GLN A 59 10.20 -14.27 3.15
CA GLN A 59 8.76 -14.06 3.02
C GLN A 59 8.46 -12.88 2.07
N ASP A 60 9.14 -11.74 2.24
CA ASP A 60 8.99 -10.58 1.36
C ASP A 60 9.31 -10.94 -0.11
N THR A 61 10.35 -11.74 -0.33
CA THR A 61 10.72 -12.21 -1.68
C THR A 61 9.65 -13.14 -2.28
N LYS A 62 9.10 -14.05 -1.47
CA LYS A 62 8.01 -14.95 -1.88
C LYS A 62 6.74 -14.17 -2.23
N GLU A 63 6.38 -13.18 -1.41
CA GLU A 63 5.24 -12.29 -1.66
C GLU A 63 5.45 -11.49 -2.96
N GLN A 64 6.66 -10.94 -3.17
CA GLN A 64 6.99 -10.23 -4.42
C GLN A 64 6.87 -11.12 -5.66
N ASN A 65 7.29 -12.38 -5.57
CA ASN A 65 7.14 -13.32 -6.68
C ASN A 65 5.66 -13.59 -6.98
N LYS A 66 4.84 -13.85 -5.97
CA LYS A 66 3.38 -14.00 -6.15
C LYS A 66 2.73 -12.75 -6.76
N ILE A 67 3.14 -11.55 -6.35
CA ILE A 67 2.63 -10.29 -6.93
C ILE A 67 3.02 -10.19 -8.41
N LYS A 68 4.25 -10.58 -8.78
CA LYS A 68 4.67 -10.64 -10.19
C LYS A 68 3.87 -11.67 -10.98
N ASP A 69 3.59 -12.83 -10.39
CA ASP A 69 2.76 -13.85 -11.03
C ASP A 69 1.33 -13.34 -11.26
N LEU A 70 0.77 -12.59 -10.30
CA LEU A 70 -0.54 -11.94 -10.45
C LEU A 70 -0.54 -10.91 -11.59
N LEU A 71 0.50 -10.08 -11.68
CA LEU A 71 0.68 -9.14 -12.79
C LEU A 71 0.75 -9.89 -14.14
N ALA A 72 1.54 -10.96 -14.21
CA ALA A 72 1.70 -11.80 -15.40
C ALA A 72 0.41 -12.52 -15.78
N SER A 73 -0.41 -12.90 -14.79
CA SER A 73 -1.74 -13.50 -15.01
C SER A 73 -2.78 -12.52 -15.54
N GLY A 74 -2.44 -11.23 -15.61
CA GLY A 74 -3.31 -10.20 -16.18
C GLY A 74 -4.32 -9.61 -15.18
N ASP A 75 -4.00 -9.57 -13.87
CA ASP A 75 -4.87 -8.89 -12.91
C ASP A 75 -5.01 -7.41 -13.29
N GLN A 76 -6.18 -7.05 -13.81
CA GLN A 76 -6.42 -5.72 -14.40
C GLN A 76 -6.32 -4.60 -13.35
N ARG A 77 -6.75 -4.85 -12.11
CA ARG A 77 -6.77 -3.82 -11.05
C ARG A 77 -5.37 -3.52 -10.56
N LEU A 78 -4.58 -4.56 -10.32
CA LEU A 78 -3.19 -4.41 -9.93
C LEU A 78 -2.38 -3.75 -11.05
N ASN A 79 -2.58 -4.18 -12.31
CA ASN A 79 -1.94 -3.56 -13.48
C ASN A 79 -2.28 -2.06 -13.60
N ALA A 80 -3.56 -1.70 -13.48
CA ALA A 80 -3.98 -0.29 -13.54
C ALA A 80 -3.37 0.55 -12.41
N SER A 81 -3.28 -0.01 -11.20
CA SER A 81 -2.67 0.66 -10.05
C SER A 81 -1.16 0.87 -10.25
N VAL A 82 -0.44 -0.13 -10.77
CA VAL A 82 1.00 -0.02 -11.08
C VAL A 82 1.25 1.00 -12.19
N LEU A 83 0.42 1.01 -13.23
CA LEU A 83 0.49 2.03 -14.29
C LEU A 83 0.31 3.44 -13.73
N SER A 84 -0.72 3.66 -12.90
CA SER A 84 -0.97 4.94 -12.24
C SER A 84 0.19 5.38 -11.34
N ILE A 85 0.80 4.46 -10.58
CA ILE A 85 2.00 4.73 -9.77
C ILE A 85 3.18 5.16 -10.67
N ASN A 86 3.38 4.50 -11.81
CA ASN A 86 4.44 4.88 -12.75
C ASN A 86 4.18 6.26 -13.36
N THR A 87 2.92 6.58 -13.69
CA THR A 87 2.54 7.93 -14.11
C THR A 87 2.85 8.96 -13.01
N CYS A 88 2.53 8.67 -11.75
CA CYS A 88 2.88 9.53 -10.62
C CYS A 88 4.39 9.75 -10.52
N ARG A 89 5.21 8.71 -10.68
CA ARG A 89 6.68 8.82 -10.67
C ARG A 89 7.16 9.76 -11.78
N ASN A 90 6.56 9.67 -12.97
CA ASN A 90 6.88 10.57 -14.08
C ASN A 90 6.51 12.02 -13.76
N TYR A 91 5.34 12.26 -13.15
CA TYR A 91 4.95 13.60 -12.70
C TYR A 91 5.89 14.16 -11.63
N VAL A 92 6.29 13.36 -10.65
CA VAL A 92 7.27 13.76 -9.63
C VAL A 92 8.61 14.13 -10.26
N GLN A 93 9.12 13.31 -11.19
CA GLN A 93 10.35 13.63 -11.91
C GLN A 93 10.22 14.92 -12.72
N TRP A 94 9.05 15.15 -13.32
CA TRP A 94 8.78 16.36 -14.08
C TRP A 94 8.76 17.60 -13.18
N LEU A 95 8.04 17.55 -12.06
CA LEU A 95 7.94 18.65 -11.10
C LEU A 95 9.32 19.00 -10.52
N TYR A 96 10.15 17.98 -10.26
CA TYR A 96 11.51 18.18 -9.80
C TYR A 96 12.41 18.81 -10.87
N ARG A 97 12.28 18.40 -12.14
CA ARG A 97 13.08 18.95 -13.25
C ARG A 97 12.63 20.33 -13.71
N SER A 98 11.39 20.72 -13.43
CA SER A 98 10.83 21.99 -13.88
C SER A 98 11.39 23.23 -13.15
N LEU A 99 12.36 23.03 -12.23
CA LEU A 99 12.99 24.09 -11.42
C LEU A 99 11.96 24.97 -10.68
N THR A 100 10.80 24.40 -10.35
CA THR A 100 9.85 25.05 -9.46
C THR A 100 10.49 25.22 -8.08
N LYS A 101 10.44 26.43 -7.51
CA LYS A 101 10.93 26.67 -6.13
C LYS A 101 10.20 25.81 -5.09
N VAL A 102 8.99 25.33 -5.43
CA VAL A 102 8.15 24.54 -4.53
C VAL A 102 8.65 23.10 -4.49
N PHE A 103 8.94 22.46 -5.63
CA PHE A 103 9.19 21.02 -5.68
C PHE A 103 10.68 20.65 -5.57
N GLY A 104 11.22 20.72 -4.36
CA GLY A 104 12.62 20.43 -4.06
C GLY A 104 12.97 18.94 -3.95
N GLU A 105 14.25 18.65 -3.72
CA GLU A 105 14.77 17.28 -3.55
C GLU A 105 14.10 16.52 -2.40
N LYS A 106 13.85 17.20 -1.26
CA LYS A 106 13.15 16.61 -0.11
C LYS A 106 11.73 16.16 -0.46
N GLU A 107 11.00 16.96 -1.23
CA GLU A 107 9.63 16.65 -1.64
C GLU A 107 9.61 15.50 -2.65
N ARG A 108 10.53 15.53 -3.63
CA ARG A 108 10.74 14.41 -4.56
C ARG A 108 10.95 13.09 -3.81
N ASP A 109 11.88 13.07 -2.86
CA ASP A 109 12.20 11.84 -2.13
C ASP A 109 11.05 11.38 -1.25
N ALA A 110 10.36 12.32 -0.57
CA ALA A 110 9.17 12.02 0.21
C ALA A 110 8.06 11.40 -0.65
N GLU A 111 7.80 11.95 -1.84
CA GLU A 111 6.81 11.42 -2.77
C GLU A 111 7.21 10.05 -3.33
N LEU A 112 8.46 9.86 -3.73
CA LEU A 112 8.92 8.55 -4.23
C LEU A 112 8.81 7.47 -3.16
N VAL A 113 9.13 7.78 -1.90
CA VAL A 113 8.95 6.86 -0.77
C VAL A 113 7.46 6.58 -0.53
N SER A 114 6.60 7.61 -0.58
CA SER A 114 5.15 7.46 -0.43
C SER A 114 4.55 6.56 -1.52
N LEU A 115 4.91 6.80 -2.78
CA LEU A 115 4.49 5.98 -3.92
C LEU A 115 4.99 4.55 -3.80
N LYS A 116 6.22 4.34 -3.34
CA LYS A 116 6.74 2.98 -3.10
C LYS A 116 5.94 2.23 -2.04
N ARG A 117 5.59 2.90 -0.94
CA ARG A 117 4.72 2.31 0.10
C ARG A 117 3.34 1.96 -0.42
N LYS A 118 2.75 2.81 -1.28
CA LYS A 118 1.45 2.52 -1.92
C LYS A 118 1.53 1.34 -2.89
N GLU A 119 2.61 1.23 -3.66
CA GLU A 119 2.86 0.08 -4.55
C GLU A 119 2.92 -1.23 -3.75
N ASP A 120 3.71 -1.25 -2.66
CA ASP A 120 3.87 -2.43 -1.82
C ASP A 120 2.54 -2.80 -1.12
N ALA A 121 1.80 -1.80 -0.62
CA ALA A 121 0.49 -2.01 0.01
C ALA A 121 -0.55 -2.54 -0.97
N CYS A 122 -0.64 -1.95 -2.17
CA CYS A 122 -1.55 -2.38 -3.22
C CYS A 122 -1.26 -3.82 -3.65
N GLY A 123 0.02 -4.18 -3.81
CA GLY A 123 0.44 -5.55 -4.14
C GLY A 123 0.00 -6.55 -3.07
N LYS A 124 0.18 -6.23 -1.78
CA LYS A 124 -0.26 -7.08 -0.67
C LYS A 124 -1.78 -7.24 -0.62
N LEU A 125 -2.53 -6.14 -0.77
CA LEU A 125 -3.99 -6.17 -0.79
C LEU A 125 -4.54 -6.96 -1.98
N ALA A 126 -3.92 -6.84 -3.17
CA ALA A 126 -4.29 -7.63 -4.34
C ALA A 126 -4.08 -9.12 -4.10
N LEU A 127 -2.98 -9.50 -3.45
CA LEU A 127 -2.69 -10.87 -3.09
C LEU A 127 -3.70 -11.42 -2.07
N THR A 128 -4.05 -10.65 -1.05
CA THR A 128 -5.10 -11.02 -0.09
C THR A 128 -6.47 -11.18 -0.76
N ALA A 129 -6.86 -10.26 -1.64
CA ALA A 129 -8.11 -10.36 -2.39
C ALA A 129 -8.13 -11.58 -3.32
N HIS A 130 -6.99 -11.89 -3.95
CA HIS A 130 -6.85 -13.07 -4.79
C HIS A 130 -6.97 -14.37 -3.97
N GLU A 131 -6.29 -14.47 -2.83
CA GLU A 131 -6.35 -15.63 -1.94
C GLU A 131 -7.77 -15.82 -1.38
N ALA A 132 -8.45 -14.75 -0.95
CA ALA A 132 -9.85 -14.82 -0.49
C ALA A 132 -10.79 -15.30 -1.61
N LYS A 133 -10.63 -14.77 -2.83
CA LYS A 133 -11.37 -15.23 -4.02
C LYS A 133 -11.12 -16.71 -4.31
N GLN A 134 -9.88 -17.17 -4.26
CA GLN A 134 -9.55 -18.57 -4.48
C GLN A 134 -10.22 -19.50 -3.45
N LYS A 135 -10.21 -19.11 -2.15
CA LYS A 135 -10.93 -19.87 -1.10
C LYS A 135 -12.42 -19.97 -1.40
N LEU A 136 -13.05 -18.86 -1.81
CA LEU A 136 -14.48 -18.83 -2.13
C LEU A 136 -14.79 -19.74 -3.34
N VAL A 137 -13.99 -19.66 -4.41
CA VAL A 137 -14.15 -20.49 -5.61
C VAL A 137 -13.93 -21.96 -5.30
N ALA A 138 -12.92 -22.30 -4.49
CA ALA A 138 -12.67 -23.68 -4.06
C ALA A 138 -13.89 -24.26 -3.32
N MET A 139 -14.46 -23.50 -2.38
CA MET A 139 -15.68 -23.89 -1.66
C MET A 139 -16.88 -24.07 -2.59
N MET A 140 -17.06 -23.20 -3.59
CA MET A 140 -18.15 -23.35 -4.57
C MET A 140 -18.01 -24.59 -5.47
N ASN A 141 -16.77 -25.03 -5.71
CA ASN A 141 -16.48 -26.21 -6.53
C ASN A 141 -16.60 -27.53 -5.74
N GLU A 142 -16.52 -27.49 -4.42
CA GLU A 142 -16.81 -28.64 -3.58
C GLU A 142 -18.32 -28.95 -3.64
N LYS A 143 -18.69 -30.11 -4.22
CA LYS A 143 -20.09 -30.58 -4.36
C LYS A 143 -20.81 -30.86 -3.02
N VAL A 144 -20.21 -30.52 -1.89
CA VAL A 144 -20.79 -30.69 -0.56
C VAL A 144 -21.78 -29.55 -0.33
N LYS A 145 -22.88 -29.81 0.38
CA LYS A 145 -23.78 -28.75 0.87
C LYS A 145 -22.96 -27.87 1.83
N ALA A 146 -22.24 -26.89 1.29
CA ALA A 146 -21.50 -25.93 2.10
C ALA A 146 -22.47 -25.33 3.11
N ALA A 147 -22.10 -25.39 4.39
CA ALA A 147 -22.89 -24.75 5.43
C ALA A 147 -23.06 -23.27 5.02
N SER A 148 -24.30 -22.80 4.93
CA SER A 148 -24.63 -21.42 4.47
C SER A 148 -23.81 -20.36 5.21
N SER A 149 -23.44 -20.63 6.47
CA SER A 149 -22.55 -19.80 7.30
C SER A 149 -21.11 -19.69 6.78
N LEU A 150 -20.50 -20.78 6.28
CA LEU A 150 -19.15 -20.77 5.73
C LEU A 150 -19.10 -19.98 4.42
N ALA A 151 -20.08 -20.20 3.53
CA ALA A 151 -20.18 -19.46 2.28
C ALA A 151 -20.33 -17.95 2.53
N ARG A 152 -21.19 -17.57 3.49
CA ARG A 152 -21.35 -16.18 3.90
C ARG A 152 -20.05 -15.57 4.45
N THR A 153 -19.34 -16.30 5.30
CA THR A 153 -18.08 -15.83 5.90
C THR A 153 -17.01 -15.61 4.83
N LEU A 154 -16.84 -16.54 3.89
CA LEU A 154 -15.88 -16.40 2.79
C LEU A 154 -16.28 -15.28 1.81
N MET A 155 -17.58 -15.07 1.59
CA MET A 155 -18.08 -13.95 0.80
C MET A 155 -17.78 -12.61 1.49
N GLN A 156 -17.99 -12.50 2.80
CA GLN A 156 -17.62 -11.31 3.58
C GLN A 156 -16.11 -11.06 3.56
N GLU A 157 -15.28 -12.09 3.75
CA GLU A 157 -13.80 -11.98 3.66
C GLU A 157 -13.37 -11.48 2.28
N THR A 158 -13.98 -12.02 1.22
CA THR A 158 -13.68 -11.59 -0.16
C THR A 158 -14.11 -10.16 -0.43
N LEU A 159 -15.33 -9.78 -0.05
CA LEU A 159 -15.83 -8.41 -0.22
C LEU A 159 -14.99 -7.40 0.56
N HIS A 160 -14.59 -7.74 1.79
CA HIS A 160 -13.73 -6.88 2.60
C HIS A 160 -12.34 -6.70 1.97
N ALA A 161 -11.71 -7.79 1.52
CA ALA A 161 -10.41 -7.72 0.85
C ALA A 161 -10.49 -6.91 -0.46
N VAL A 162 -11.58 -7.03 -1.21
CA VAL A 162 -11.83 -6.23 -2.41
C VAL A 162 -12.05 -4.76 -2.08
N ALA A 163 -12.81 -4.43 -1.02
CA ALA A 163 -13.02 -3.06 -0.59
C ALA A 163 -11.72 -2.36 -0.21
N GLU A 164 -10.85 -3.02 0.55
CA GLU A 164 -9.55 -2.47 0.93
C GLU A 164 -8.63 -2.26 -0.28
N LEU A 165 -8.62 -3.18 -1.24
CA LEU A 165 -7.91 -2.99 -2.51
C LEU A 165 -8.44 -1.77 -3.28
N LEU A 166 -9.76 -1.58 -3.34
CA LEU A 166 -10.38 -0.44 -4.02
C LEU A 166 -10.05 0.89 -3.33
N LYS A 167 -10.06 0.93 -2.00
CA LYS A 167 -9.63 2.12 -1.23
C LYS A 167 -8.17 2.47 -1.53
N CYS A 168 -7.31 1.45 -1.60
CA CYS A 168 -5.91 1.65 -1.97
C CYS A 168 -5.79 2.23 -3.39
N GLN A 169 -6.49 1.63 -4.36
CA GLN A 169 -6.52 2.11 -5.75
C GLN A 169 -7.04 3.54 -5.87
N ALA A 170 -8.14 3.88 -5.18
CA ALA A 170 -8.67 5.24 -5.13
C ALA A 170 -7.64 6.23 -4.56
N SER A 171 -6.89 5.84 -3.53
CA SER A 171 -5.84 6.67 -2.95
C SER A 171 -4.66 6.91 -3.91
N ILE A 172 -4.36 5.95 -4.80
CA ILE A 172 -3.34 6.07 -5.83
C ILE A 172 -3.82 7.03 -6.91
N TYR A 173 -5.03 6.82 -7.43
CA TYR A 173 -5.61 7.67 -8.48
C TYR A 173 -5.80 9.11 -8.01
N LYS A 174 -6.20 9.31 -6.75
CA LYS A 174 -6.27 10.64 -6.14
C LYS A 174 -4.91 11.35 -6.23
N ARG A 175 -3.83 10.62 -5.94
CA ARG A 175 -2.48 11.20 -5.99
C ARG A 175 -2.02 11.47 -7.42
N GLU A 176 -2.37 10.61 -8.36
CA GLU A 176 -2.12 10.84 -9.80
C GLU A 176 -2.79 12.14 -10.25
N VAL A 177 -4.07 12.34 -9.89
CA VAL A 177 -4.82 13.56 -10.23
C VAL A 177 -4.19 14.80 -9.59
N GLU A 178 -3.80 14.73 -8.31
CA GLU A 178 -3.16 15.83 -7.59
C GLU A 178 -1.83 16.25 -8.24
N LEU A 179 -0.94 15.29 -8.49
CA LEU A 179 0.35 15.53 -9.11
C LEU A 179 0.20 16.01 -10.56
N GLY A 180 -0.67 15.37 -11.35
CA GLY A 180 -0.95 15.77 -12.72
C GLY A 180 -1.57 17.17 -12.80
N SER A 181 -2.42 17.55 -11.84
CA SER A 181 -2.97 18.91 -11.77
C SER A 181 -1.89 19.95 -11.49
N GLN A 182 -0.91 19.63 -10.61
CA GLN A 182 0.26 20.50 -10.39
C GLN A 182 1.10 20.63 -11.67
N VAL A 183 1.28 19.52 -12.39
CA VAL A 183 2.00 19.50 -13.67
C VAL A 183 1.33 20.39 -14.71
N SER A 184 0.04 20.17 -14.96
CA SER A 184 -0.75 20.98 -15.90
C SER A 184 -0.73 22.47 -15.52
N LYS A 185 -0.91 22.79 -14.23
CA LYS A 185 -0.86 24.18 -13.75
C LYS A 185 0.50 24.82 -14.07
N PHE A 186 1.60 24.17 -13.71
CA PHE A 186 2.92 24.72 -14.02
C PHE A 186 3.15 24.87 -15.52
N MET A 187 2.72 23.90 -16.34
CA MET A 187 2.83 24.03 -17.80
C MET A 187 2.07 25.24 -18.32
N ARG A 188 0.84 25.49 -17.83
CA ARG A 188 0.06 26.67 -18.20
C ARG A 188 0.74 27.95 -17.77
N ASP A 189 1.08 28.08 -16.49
CA ASP A 189 1.77 29.26 -15.94
C ASP A 189 3.07 29.55 -16.70
N PHE A 190 3.80 28.49 -17.07
CA PHE A 190 5.00 28.59 -17.87
C PHE A 190 4.70 29.06 -19.31
N ILE A 191 3.72 28.47 -19.98
CA ILE A 191 3.35 28.84 -21.35
C ILE A 191 2.89 30.30 -21.38
N GLU A 192 2.09 30.74 -20.41
CA GLU A 192 1.59 32.11 -20.32
C GLU A 192 2.72 33.13 -20.03
N SER A 193 3.58 32.82 -19.05
CA SER A 193 4.76 33.65 -18.74
C SER A 193 5.77 33.67 -19.88
N SER A 194 6.01 32.54 -20.54
CA SER A 194 6.95 32.44 -21.65
C SER A 194 6.40 32.99 -22.95
N ILE A 195 5.11 32.92 -23.25
CA ILE A 195 4.52 33.65 -24.39
C ILE A 195 4.62 35.16 -24.17
N SER A 196 4.53 35.61 -22.90
CA SER A 196 4.70 37.02 -22.53
C SER A 196 6.17 37.47 -22.61
N ILE A 197 7.14 36.59 -22.32
CA ILE A 197 8.58 36.88 -22.25
C ILE A 197 9.36 36.47 -23.53
N ALA A 198 8.84 35.56 -24.36
CA ALA A 198 9.45 35.07 -25.61
C ALA A 198 9.41 36.09 -26.76
N LYS A 199 8.85 37.29 -26.53
CA LYS A 199 9.17 38.45 -27.37
C LYS A 199 10.49 39.14 -27.00
N ALA A 200 11.15 38.77 -25.88
CA ALA A 200 12.33 39.47 -25.41
C ALA A 200 13.54 38.60 -25.03
N LEU A 201 13.45 37.50 -24.25
CA LEU A 201 14.66 36.99 -23.55
C LEU A 201 14.59 35.56 -22.95
N VAL A 202 14.11 34.53 -23.66
CA VAL A 202 14.09 33.16 -23.09
C VAL A 202 15.49 32.53 -23.11
N LYS A 203 15.98 32.09 -21.94
CA LYS A 203 17.27 31.41 -21.79
C LYS A 203 17.23 29.97 -22.35
N PRO A 204 18.25 29.53 -23.13
CA PRO A 204 18.31 28.19 -23.72
C PRO A 204 18.22 27.01 -22.74
N SER A 205 18.59 27.20 -21.47
CA SER A 205 18.50 26.17 -20.43
C SER A 205 17.07 25.74 -20.14
N THR A 206 16.14 26.69 -20.17
CA THR A 206 14.72 26.47 -19.89
C THR A 206 14.05 25.73 -21.06
N ILE A 207 14.42 26.11 -22.27
CA ILE A 207 14.03 25.48 -23.54
C ILE A 207 14.48 24.01 -23.61
N ASN A 208 15.71 23.72 -23.18
CA ASN A 208 16.23 22.35 -23.09
C ASN A 208 15.48 21.47 -22.08
N ALA A 209 15.04 22.05 -20.95
CA ALA A 209 14.22 21.34 -19.98
C ALA A 209 12.84 20.99 -20.56
N MET A 210 12.26 21.87 -21.39
CA MET A 210 10.97 21.63 -22.06
C MET A 210 11.04 20.55 -23.14
N ALA A 211 12.06 20.57 -23.99
CA ALA A 211 12.22 19.51 -24.99
C ALA A 211 12.38 18.14 -24.32
N LYS A 212 13.20 18.06 -23.26
CA LYS A 212 13.33 16.82 -22.49
C LYS A 212 12.02 16.42 -21.79
N ALA A 213 11.25 17.38 -21.28
CA ALA A 213 9.95 17.10 -20.67
C ALA A 213 8.93 16.55 -21.67
N TYR A 214 8.84 17.14 -22.87
CA TYR A 214 7.94 16.68 -23.92
C TYR A 214 8.38 15.33 -24.52
N GLN A 215 9.69 15.12 -24.70
CA GLN A 215 10.27 13.84 -25.12
C GLN A 215 9.86 12.70 -24.17
N ILE A 216 9.84 12.98 -22.87
CA ILE A 216 9.45 11.99 -21.85
C ILE A 216 7.94 11.76 -21.81
N LEU A 217 7.13 12.80 -22.06
CA LEU A 217 5.67 12.69 -22.12
C LEU A 217 5.17 11.89 -23.33
N LYS A 218 5.87 11.97 -24.46
CA LYS A 218 5.38 11.42 -25.73
C LYS A 218 6.23 10.31 -26.34
N ASN A 219 7.38 9.96 -25.74
CA ASN A 219 8.40 9.08 -26.34
C ASN A 219 8.85 9.53 -27.75
N GLU A 220 8.67 10.80 -28.11
CA GLU A 220 9.01 11.36 -29.41
C GLU A 220 10.17 12.36 -29.28
N THR A 221 11.23 12.21 -30.08
CA THR A 221 12.36 13.14 -30.13
C THR A 221 11.94 14.47 -30.76
N LEU A 222 11.70 15.49 -29.94
CA LEU A 222 11.64 16.87 -30.44
C LEU A 222 13.04 17.35 -30.82
N ASP A 223 13.14 17.95 -32.00
CA ASP A 223 14.33 18.65 -32.45
C ASP A 223 14.46 19.98 -31.68
N ILE A 224 15.47 20.02 -30.81
CA ILE A 224 15.73 21.07 -29.83
C ILE A 224 16.07 22.41 -30.52
N SER A 225 16.51 22.35 -31.78
CA SER A 225 16.98 23.50 -32.56
C SER A 225 15.89 24.45 -33.07
N LYS A 226 14.59 24.12 -32.89
CA LYS A 226 13.45 24.89 -33.48
C LYS A 226 12.37 25.32 -32.47
N ILE A 227 12.70 25.40 -31.18
CA ILE A 227 11.70 25.59 -30.10
C ILE A 227 11.04 26.98 -30.11
N ASP A 228 11.68 27.99 -30.71
CA ASP A 228 11.09 29.33 -30.88
C ASP A 228 10.01 29.42 -31.97
N SER A 229 9.70 28.32 -32.66
CA SER A 229 8.61 28.31 -33.63
C SER A 229 7.25 28.29 -32.92
N ALA A 230 6.34 29.15 -33.35
CA ALA A 230 4.95 29.17 -32.88
C ALA A 230 4.25 27.78 -32.99
N ASP A 231 4.76 26.90 -33.84
CA ASP A 231 4.31 25.52 -34.01
C ASP A 231 4.60 24.64 -32.77
N ASN A 232 5.78 24.79 -32.15
CA ASN A 232 6.13 24.02 -30.95
C ASN A 232 5.35 24.48 -29.71
N ILE A 233 5.04 25.78 -29.60
CA ILE A 233 4.15 26.29 -28.56
C ILE A 233 2.73 25.74 -28.75
N LYS A 234 2.24 25.64 -29.99
CA LYS A 234 0.94 24.99 -30.28
C LYS A 234 0.95 23.52 -29.90
N LYS A 235 1.98 22.75 -30.25
CA LYS A 235 2.13 21.34 -29.87
C LYS A 235 2.15 21.15 -28.36
N LEU A 236 2.83 22.03 -27.63
CA LEU A 236 2.86 21.98 -26.17
C LEU A 236 1.48 22.29 -25.57
N LYS A 237 0.76 23.29 -26.09
CA LYS A 237 -0.63 23.57 -25.66
C LYS A 237 -1.56 22.38 -25.91
N LEU A 238 -1.43 21.71 -27.05
CA LEU A 238 -2.18 20.50 -27.36
C LEU A 238 -1.87 19.38 -26.35
N ALA A 239 -0.59 19.13 -26.06
CA ALA A 239 -0.19 18.11 -25.08
C ALA A 239 -0.67 18.43 -23.65
N VAL A 240 -0.72 19.71 -23.27
CA VAL A 240 -1.33 20.13 -21.99
C VAL A 240 -2.84 19.86 -21.99
N GLY A 241 -3.52 20.14 -23.09
CA GLY A 241 -4.95 19.83 -23.24
C GLY A 241 -5.24 18.32 -23.15
N GLU A 242 -4.44 17.49 -23.83
CA GLU A 242 -4.53 16.03 -23.75
C GLU A 242 -4.31 15.52 -22.32
N LEU A 243 -3.32 16.08 -21.61
CA LEU A 243 -3.08 15.76 -20.20
C LEU A 243 -4.30 16.13 -19.33
N GLU A 244 -4.90 17.30 -19.54
CA GLU A 244 -6.09 17.72 -18.79
C GLU A 244 -7.30 16.82 -19.04
N GLU A 245 -7.50 16.38 -20.29
CA GLU A 245 -8.54 15.43 -20.63
C GLU A 245 -8.30 14.06 -19.96
N GLN A 246 -7.05 13.58 -19.93
CA GLN A 246 -6.69 12.35 -19.22
C GLN A 246 -6.94 12.47 -17.71
N LEU A 247 -6.63 13.63 -17.12
CA LEU A 247 -6.89 13.90 -15.70
C LEU A 247 -8.40 13.92 -15.41
N GLU A 248 -9.22 14.43 -16.32
CA GLU A 248 -10.68 14.41 -16.16
C GLU A 248 -11.23 12.98 -16.19
N LYS A 249 -10.81 12.15 -17.16
CA LYS A 249 -11.16 10.72 -17.19
C LYS A 249 -10.74 10.01 -15.90
N ARG A 250 -9.57 10.35 -15.34
CA ARG A 250 -9.13 9.81 -14.05
C ARG A 250 -9.97 10.26 -12.85
N ARG A 251 -10.55 11.46 -12.88
CA ARG A 251 -11.52 11.91 -11.86
C ARG A 251 -12.82 11.12 -11.95
N GLU A 252 -13.30 10.85 -13.16
CA GLU A 252 -14.47 10.01 -13.40
C GLU A 252 -14.24 8.57 -12.89
N ASP A 253 -13.10 7.96 -13.22
CA ASP A 253 -12.69 6.64 -12.72
C ASP A 253 -12.69 6.61 -11.18
N LEU A 254 -12.12 7.64 -10.56
CA LEU A 254 -12.02 7.77 -9.11
C LEU A 254 -13.42 7.86 -8.46
N GLU A 255 -14.34 8.60 -9.07
CA GLU A 255 -15.71 8.72 -8.58
C GLU A 255 -16.49 7.40 -8.72
N ALA A 256 -16.28 6.68 -9.82
CA ALA A 256 -16.83 5.34 -9.99
C ALA A 256 -16.30 4.35 -8.94
N ILE A 257 -14.99 4.40 -8.62
CA ILE A 257 -14.40 3.56 -7.57
C ILE A 257 -15.00 3.86 -6.21
N LYS A 258 -15.19 5.15 -5.85
CA LYS A 258 -15.84 5.52 -4.57
C LYS A 258 -17.24 4.95 -4.46
N LYS A 259 -18.07 5.13 -5.49
CA LYS A 259 -19.43 4.56 -5.51
C LYS A 259 -19.43 3.05 -5.33
N MET A 260 -18.42 2.36 -5.90
CA MET A 260 -18.27 0.91 -5.71
C MET A 260 -17.81 0.54 -4.30
N ILE A 261 -16.95 1.35 -3.67
CA ILE A 261 -16.58 1.17 -2.25
C ILE A 261 -17.83 1.30 -1.38
N ASP A 262 -18.60 2.38 -1.55
CA ASP A 262 -19.82 2.63 -0.78
C ASP A 262 -20.81 1.47 -0.91
N PHE A 263 -21.05 0.99 -2.14
CA PHE A 263 -21.89 -0.18 -2.39
C PHE A 263 -21.39 -1.45 -1.68
N VAL A 264 -20.08 -1.73 -1.71
CA VAL A 264 -19.53 -2.92 -1.05
C VAL A 264 -19.63 -2.80 0.47
N GLU A 265 -19.42 -1.60 1.02
CA GLU A 265 -19.58 -1.33 2.45
C GLU A 265 -21.04 -1.49 2.91
N ASP A 266 -22.00 -1.04 2.11
CA ASP A 266 -23.44 -1.24 2.36
C ASP A 266 -23.81 -2.73 2.38
N VAL A 267 -23.29 -3.50 1.40
CA VAL A 267 -23.51 -4.96 1.35
C VAL A 267 -22.88 -5.66 2.56
N LEU A 268 -21.68 -5.24 2.98
CA LEU A 268 -21.01 -5.78 4.17
C LEU A 268 -21.79 -5.46 5.45
N ALA A 269 -22.33 -4.24 5.57
CA ALA A 269 -23.15 -3.83 6.70
C ALA A 269 -24.43 -4.67 6.79
N ALA A 270 -25.16 -4.82 5.68
CA ALA A 270 -26.36 -5.65 5.62
C ALA A 270 -26.06 -7.13 5.95
N ALA A 271 -24.95 -7.67 5.44
CA ALA A 271 -24.53 -9.04 5.76
C ALA A 271 -24.18 -9.23 7.25
N GLY A 272 -23.63 -8.19 7.90
CA GLY A 272 -23.36 -8.17 9.33
C GLY A 272 -24.64 -8.13 10.18
N GLU A 273 -25.68 -7.41 9.72
CA GLU A 273 -26.98 -7.37 10.40
C GLU A 273 -27.71 -8.72 10.36
N LEU A 274 -27.69 -9.40 9.21
CA LEU A 274 -28.25 -10.75 9.07
C LEU A 274 -27.60 -11.77 10.04
N GLN A 275 -26.31 -11.59 10.34
CA GLN A 275 -25.58 -12.44 11.27
C GLN A 275 -26.00 -12.23 12.73
N LYS A 276 -26.49 -11.04 13.09
CA LYS A 276 -27.05 -10.75 14.42
C LYS A 276 -28.43 -11.39 14.61
N MET A 277 -29.23 -11.49 13.54
CA MET A 277 -30.57 -12.08 13.58
C MET A 277 -30.57 -13.62 13.66
N GLU A 278 -29.53 -14.29 13.16
CA GLU A 278 -29.40 -15.75 13.20
C GLU A 278 -28.87 -16.31 14.54
N LYS A 279 -28.43 -15.46 15.48
CA LYS A 279 -28.12 -15.93 16.83
C LYS A 279 -29.43 -16.32 17.52
N PRO A 280 -29.58 -17.57 17.99
CA PRO A 280 -30.74 -17.96 18.79
C PRO A 280 -30.84 -17.03 20.02
N PRO A 281 -32.04 -16.60 20.43
CA PRO A 281 -32.20 -15.88 21.68
C PRO A 281 -31.54 -16.71 22.79
N GLU A 282 -30.70 -16.05 23.60
CA GLU A 282 -30.13 -16.67 24.81
C GLU A 282 -31.27 -17.35 25.56
N PRO A 283 -31.16 -18.64 25.92
CA PRO A 283 -32.18 -19.28 26.72
C PRO A 283 -32.29 -18.46 28.01
N GLU A 284 -33.47 -17.86 28.21
CA GLU A 284 -33.82 -17.21 29.47
C GLU A 284 -33.38 -18.17 30.57
N LYS A 285 -32.55 -17.68 31.49
CA LYS A 285 -32.13 -18.43 32.67
C LYS A 285 -33.38 -18.68 33.51
N VAL A 286 -34.13 -19.72 33.16
CA VAL A 286 -35.16 -20.29 34.03
C VAL A 286 -34.39 -20.83 35.22
N SER A 287 -34.42 -20.04 36.30
CA SER A 287 -33.92 -20.37 37.62
C SER A 287 -34.25 -21.83 37.93
N ALA A 288 -33.23 -22.69 37.88
CA ALA A 288 -33.32 -24.07 38.31
C ALA A 288 -33.62 -24.08 39.82
N ARG A 289 -34.91 -24.11 40.17
CA ARG A 289 -35.36 -24.49 41.50
C ARG A 289 -34.87 -25.91 41.75
N ARG A 290 -33.84 -26.01 42.60
CA ARG A 290 -33.35 -27.26 43.18
C ARG A 290 -34.54 -28.03 43.80
N MET A 291 -34.99 -29.08 43.14
CA MET A 291 -35.82 -30.12 43.75
C MET A 291 -34.88 -30.98 44.61
N ALA A 292 -34.97 -30.82 45.92
CA ALA A 292 -34.26 -31.66 46.88
C ALA A 292 -34.85 -33.08 46.84
N PHE A 293 -34.06 -34.05 46.39
CA PHE A 293 -34.37 -35.47 46.58
C PHE A 293 -34.13 -35.84 48.04
N THR A 294 -35.19 -36.09 48.80
CA THR A 294 -35.10 -36.79 50.08
C THR A 294 -35.14 -38.30 49.83
N THR A 295 -33.98 -38.95 49.85
CA THR A 295 -33.89 -40.41 49.93
C THR A 295 -34.24 -40.87 51.33
N ARG A 296 -35.40 -41.52 51.48
CA ARG A 296 -35.78 -42.22 52.72
C ARG A 296 -35.27 -43.65 52.63
N SER A 297 -34.19 -43.92 53.33
CA SER A 297 -33.74 -45.26 53.70
C SER A 297 -34.84 -45.96 54.51
N ASN A 298 -35.34 -47.09 54.02
CA ASN A 298 -36.08 -48.04 54.85
C ASN A 298 -35.26 -49.34 54.91
N ARG A 299 -34.63 -49.55 56.07
CA ARG A 299 -34.21 -50.85 56.55
C ARG A 299 -35.42 -51.55 57.16
N ARG A 300 -35.77 -52.72 56.65
CA ARG A 300 -36.03 -53.94 57.42
C ARG A 300 -36.02 -55.13 56.48
#